data_AF-A0A9J9KWR9-F1
#
_entry.id   AF-A0A9J9KWR9-F1
#
_cell.length_a   1.000
_cell.length_b   1.000
_cell.length_c   1.000
_cell.angle_alpha   90.00
_cell.angle_beta   90.00
_cell.angle_gamma   90.00
#
_symmetry.space_group_name_H-M   'P 1'
#
loop_
_entity.id
_entity.type
_entity.pdbx_description
1 polymer ?
#
loop_
_entity_poly.entity_id
_entity_poly.type
_entity_poly.pdbx_seq_one_letter_code
_entity_poly.pdbx_strand_id
1 'polypeptide(L)'
;MMEQKPATITDRFVATELPYPSYVSKADKAWLNLRFEPEFIIMAAVDYGLYNLAQLQAAGYSVDTLNDAEKAKIFYLTHHLGLADAKRFIRKTITEENAHKLLVAQIGAKKAAKSAKDYGSYVEGHRVWLRKYIEDNIQLDKFYCPKMEFTEKQESENLDIVIEKIKGDAIQ
;
A
#
# COMPACT_ATOMS: atom_id res chain seq x y z
N MET A 1 -28.56 24.28 -27.76
CA MET A 1 -28.16 23.48 -26.59
C MET A 1 -27.02 22.59 -27.05
N MET A 2 -25.81 22.77 -26.51
CA MET A 2 -24.67 21.91 -26.85
C MET A 2 -24.76 20.63 -26.01
N GLU A 3 -24.93 19.51 -26.68
CA GLU A 3 -24.94 18.18 -26.10
C GLU A 3 -23.50 17.84 -25.67
N GLN A 4 -23.24 17.88 -24.35
CA GLN A 4 -21.96 17.39 -23.82
C GLN A 4 -21.95 15.88 -23.95
N LYS A 5 -21.17 15.38 -24.91
CA LYS A 5 -20.86 13.95 -25.03
C LYS A 5 -20.23 13.46 -23.73
N PRO A 6 -20.73 12.37 -23.11
CA PRO A 6 -20.13 11.84 -21.90
C PRO A 6 -18.69 11.40 -22.21
N ALA A 7 -17.71 11.92 -21.46
CA ALA A 7 -16.34 11.49 -21.57
C ALA A 7 -16.26 9.99 -21.21
N THR A 8 -15.97 9.15 -22.20
CA THR A 8 -15.66 7.74 -21.97
C THR A 8 -14.36 7.63 -21.18
N ILE A 9 -14.28 6.68 -20.25
CA ILE A 9 -13.12 6.43 -19.36
C ILE A 9 -11.80 6.29 -20.15
N THR A 10 -11.88 5.91 -21.42
CA THR A 10 -10.76 5.83 -22.38
C THR A 10 -10.00 7.16 -22.55
N ASP A 11 -10.63 8.31 -22.37
CA ASP A 11 -10.00 9.61 -22.67
C ASP A 11 -9.03 10.07 -21.56
N ARG A 12 -9.08 9.45 -20.36
CA ARG A 12 -8.14 9.75 -19.25
C ARG A 12 -6.85 8.94 -19.29
N PHE A 13 -6.78 7.91 -20.14
CA PHE A 13 -5.60 7.05 -20.30
C PHE A 13 -4.93 7.19 -21.66
N VAL A 14 -5.07 8.35 -22.31
CA VAL A 14 -4.22 8.69 -23.47
C VAL A 14 -2.83 9.09 -22.97
N ALA A 15 -2.13 8.14 -22.37
CA ALA A 15 -0.68 8.20 -22.20
C ALA A 15 -0.07 7.44 -23.38
N THR A 16 0.22 8.20 -24.43
CA THR A 16 1.26 7.93 -25.43
C THR A 16 2.38 7.07 -24.85
N GLU A 17 2.61 5.90 -25.46
CA GLU A 17 3.68 4.93 -25.21
C GLU A 17 4.58 5.23 -23.99
N LEU A 18 4.35 4.54 -22.86
CA LEU A 18 5.36 4.51 -21.82
C LEU A 18 6.68 3.98 -22.42
N PRO A 19 7.84 4.60 -22.10
CA PRO A 19 9.10 4.19 -22.68
C PRO A 19 9.54 2.87 -22.04
N TYR A 20 9.07 1.75 -22.61
CA TYR A 20 9.66 0.45 -22.33
C TYR A 20 11.12 0.47 -22.80
N PRO A 21 12.06 -0.12 -22.03
CA PRO A 21 13.42 -0.30 -22.50
C PRO A 21 13.45 -0.97 -23.89
N SER A 22 14.42 -0.60 -24.71
CA SER A 22 14.50 -1.05 -26.11
C SER A 22 14.59 -2.58 -26.27
N TYR A 23 15.04 -3.28 -25.23
CA TYR A 23 15.18 -4.74 -25.19
C TYR A 23 13.89 -5.49 -24.89
N VAL A 24 12.80 -4.82 -24.50
CA VAL A 24 11.54 -5.49 -24.13
C VAL A 24 10.81 -5.98 -25.39
N SER A 25 10.47 -7.26 -25.43
CA SER A 25 9.80 -7.86 -26.59
C SER A 25 8.39 -7.30 -26.79
N LYS A 26 7.84 -7.42 -28.01
CA LYS A 26 6.45 -7.03 -28.28
C LYS A 26 5.45 -7.77 -27.38
N ALA A 27 5.71 -9.05 -27.09
CA ALA A 27 4.87 -9.86 -26.22
C ALA A 27 4.92 -9.35 -24.77
N ASP A 28 6.11 -9.03 -24.26
CA ASP A 28 6.26 -8.49 -22.90
C ASP A 28 5.60 -7.12 -22.74
N LYS A 29 5.69 -6.26 -23.77
CA LYS A 29 4.97 -4.97 -23.78
C LYS A 29 3.46 -5.17 -23.69
N ALA A 30 2.91 -6.15 -24.41
CA ALA A 30 1.48 -6.45 -24.38
C ALA A 30 1.05 -6.91 -22.97
N TRP A 31 1.82 -7.79 -22.33
CA TRP A 31 1.59 -8.21 -20.95
C TRP A 31 1.66 -7.05 -19.97
N LEU A 32 2.71 -6.23 -20.06
CA LEU A 32 2.90 -5.10 -19.18
C LEU A 32 1.77 -4.07 -19.33
N ASN A 33 1.28 -3.84 -20.56
CA ASN A 33 0.18 -2.92 -20.82
C ASN A 33 -1.14 -3.33 -20.13
N LEU A 34 -1.32 -4.59 -19.71
CA LEU A 34 -2.48 -5.00 -18.94
C LEU A 34 -2.63 -4.23 -17.60
N ARG A 35 -1.55 -3.61 -17.08
CA ARG A 35 -1.64 -2.73 -15.90
C ARG A 35 -2.54 -1.50 -16.10
N PHE A 36 -2.89 -1.19 -17.33
CA PHE A 36 -3.82 -0.11 -17.68
C PHE A 36 -5.26 -0.58 -17.84
N GLU A 37 -5.48 -1.88 -17.94
CA GLU A 37 -6.81 -2.46 -17.92
C GLU A 37 -7.30 -2.52 -16.46
N PRO A 38 -8.40 -1.83 -16.10
CA PRO A 38 -8.82 -1.67 -14.70
C PRO A 38 -8.99 -2.98 -13.94
N GLU A 39 -9.55 -4.00 -14.59
CA GLU A 39 -9.77 -5.31 -13.97
C GLU A 39 -8.45 -6.01 -13.63
N PHE A 40 -7.50 -6.01 -14.57
CA PHE A 40 -6.20 -6.66 -14.37
C PHE A 40 -5.39 -6.00 -13.26
N ILE A 41 -5.38 -4.67 -13.17
CA ILE A 41 -4.63 -3.99 -12.11
C ILE A 41 -5.27 -4.19 -10.72
N ILE A 42 -6.61 -4.25 -10.64
CA ILE A 42 -7.32 -4.54 -9.39
C ILE A 42 -7.01 -5.98 -8.94
N MET A 43 -7.13 -6.96 -9.83
CA MET A 43 -6.84 -8.36 -9.51
C MET A 43 -5.38 -8.56 -9.13
N ALA A 44 -4.44 -7.96 -9.86
CA ALA A 44 -3.02 -8.03 -9.53
C ALA A 44 -2.70 -7.41 -8.15
N ALA A 45 -3.37 -6.31 -7.78
CA ALA A 45 -3.21 -5.70 -6.45
C ALA A 45 -3.75 -6.61 -5.34
N VAL A 46 -4.88 -7.29 -5.58
CA VAL A 46 -5.45 -8.27 -4.64
C VAL A 46 -4.52 -9.46 -4.48
N ASP A 47 -4.05 -10.07 -5.58
CA ASP A 47 -3.14 -11.21 -5.55
C ASP A 47 -1.84 -10.87 -4.81
N TYR A 48 -1.27 -9.70 -5.08
CA TYR A 48 -0.07 -9.22 -4.41
C TYR A 48 -0.27 -9.03 -2.91
N GLY A 49 -1.41 -8.46 -2.51
CA GLY A 49 -1.76 -8.29 -1.11
C GLY A 49 -1.97 -9.61 -0.38
N LEU A 50 -2.73 -10.54 -0.98
CA LEU A 50 -2.99 -11.87 -0.42
C LEU A 50 -1.70 -12.67 -0.25
N TYR A 51 -0.81 -12.61 -1.26
CA TYR A 51 0.52 -13.19 -1.16
C TYR A 51 1.30 -12.62 0.03
N ASN A 52 1.33 -11.30 0.21
CA ASN A 52 2.03 -10.67 1.33
C ASN A 52 1.44 -11.08 2.69
N LEU A 53 0.12 -11.18 2.82
CA LEU A 53 -0.52 -11.67 4.05
C LEU A 53 -0.17 -13.12 4.34
N ALA A 54 -0.24 -14.01 3.35
CA ALA A 54 0.15 -15.41 3.50
C ALA A 54 1.61 -15.53 3.98
N GLN A 55 2.51 -14.69 3.44
CA GLN A 55 3.93 -14.67 3.83
C GLN A 55 4.21 -14.01 5.19
N LEU A 56 3.28 -13.18 5.70
CA LEU A 56 3.29 -12.72 7.08
C LEU A 56 2.79 -13.83 8.01
N GLN A 57 1.67 -14.48 7.67
CA GLN A 57 1.13 -15.59 8.46
C GLN A 57 2.15 -16.74 8.59
N ALA A 58 2.78 -17.13 7.48
CA ALA A 58 3.87 -18.12 7.47
C ALA A 58 5.10 -17.69 8.31
N ALA A 59 5.27 -16.40 8.58
CA ALA A 59 6.32 -15.86 9.43
C ALA A 59 5.88 -15.66 10.90
N GLY A 60 4.73 -16.22 11.29
CA GLY A 60 4.23 -16.24 12.66
C GLY A 60 3.40 -15.02 13.07
N TYR A 61 2.95 -14.20 12.12
CA TYR A 61 2.09 -13.05 12.41
C TYR A 61 0.61 -13.50 12.47
N SER A 62 -0.17 -12.90 13.36
CA SER A 62 -1.56 -13.26 13.64
C SER A 62 -2.55 -12.67 12.62
N VAL A 63 -2.34 -12.95 11.33
CA VAL A 63 -3.14 -12.39 10.21
C VAL A 63 -4.63 -12.67 10.36
N ASP A 64 -5.01 -13.86 10.83
CA ASP A 64 -6.41 -14.29 10.97
C ASP A 64 -7.19 -13.50 12.04
N THR A 65 -6.49 -12.75 12.90
CA THR A 65 -7.11 -11.89 13.92
C THR A 65 -7.62 -10.57 13.34
N LEU A 66 -7.23 -10.25 12.11
CA LEU A 66 -7.62 -9.01 11.43
C LEU A 66 -8.88 -9.21 10.59
N ASN A 67 -9.77 -8.21 10.65
CA ASN A 67 -10.85 -8.10 9.66
C ASN A 67 -10.29 -7.58 8.30
N ASP A 68 -11.12 -7.55 7.26
CA ASP A 68 -10.66 -7.20 5.91
C ASP A 68 -10.29 -5.72 5.78
N ALA A 69 -10.99 -4.86 6.53
CA ALA A 69 -10.66 -3.45 6.68
C ALA A 69 -9.25 -3.22 7.26
N GLU A 70 -8.86 -3.99 8.27
CA GLU A 70 -7.53 -3.97 8.88
C GLU A 70 -6.47 -4.61 7.97
N LYS A 71 -6.81 -5.73 7.31
CA LYS A 71 -5.97 -6.36 6.29
C LYS A 71 -5.62 -5.40 5.16
N ALA A 72 -6.54 -4.53 4.74
CA ALA A 72 -6.28 -3.52 3.72
C ALA A 72 -5.16 -2.53 4.13
N LYS A 73 -5.06 -2.17 5.42
CA LYS A 73 -3.95 -1.34 5.91
C LYS A 73 -2.62 -2.09 5.84
N ILE A 74 -2.62 -3.40 6.08
CA ILE A 74 -1.44 -4.27 5.99
C ILE A 74 -1.04 -4.53 4.52
N PHE A 75 -2.00 -4.68 3.61
CA PHE A 75 -1.75 -4.66 2.16
C PHE A 75 -1.00 -3.39 1.78
N TYR A 76 -1.49 -2.22 2.20
CA TYR A 76 -0.86 -0.95 1.88
C TYR A 76 0.55 -0.82 2.50
N LEU A 77 0.72 -1.24 3.76
CA LEU A 77 2.03 -1.26 4.42
C LEU A 77 3.05 -2.13 3.66
N THR A 78 2.67 -3.35 3.30
CA THR A 78 3.54 -4.28 2.56
C THR A 78 3.78 -3.84 1.12
N HIS A 79 2.84 -3.13 0.50
CA HIS A 79 3.04 -2.50 -0.81
C HIS A 79 4.08 -1.38 -0.75
N HIS A 80 4.02 -0.52 0.26
CA HIS A 80 4.94 0.62 0.39
C HIS A 80 6.36 0.25 0.82
N LEU A 81 6.51 -0.78 1.64
CA LEU A 81 7.81 -1.19 2.19
C LEU A 81 8.40 -2.42 1.52
N GLY A 82 7.58 -3.18 0.80
CA GLY A 82 7.87 -4.58 0.54
C GLY A 82 7.76 -5.42 1.83
N LEU A 83 7.66 -6.74 1.65
CA LEU A 83 7.44 -7.68 2.73
C LEU A 83 8.53 -7.64 3.82
N ALA A 84 9.80 -7.54 3.43
CA ALA A 84 10.92 -7.61 4.36
C ALA A 84 10.95 -6.42 5.34
N ASP A 85 10.81 -5.20 4.83
CA ASP A 85 10.82 -4.00 5.67
C ASP A 85 9.47 -3.81 6.39
N ALA A 86 8.36 -4.30 5.85
CA ALA A 86 7.10 -4.37 6.59
C ALA A 86 7.22 -5.24 7.86
N LYS A 87 7.88 -6.41 7.77
CA LYS A 87 8.18 -7.25 8.95
C LYS A 87 9.00 -6.49 10.00
N ARG A 88 10.04 -5.76 9.58
CA ARG A 88 10.85 -4.92 10.49
C ARG A 88 10.03 -3.75 11.06
N PHE A 89 9.14 -3.16 10.27
CA PHE A 89 8.26 -2.08 10.69
C PHE A 89 7.33 -2.54 11.81
N ILE A 90 6.64 -3.67 11.62
CA ILE A 90 5.71 -4.25 12.61
C ILE A 90 6.47 -4.59 13.90
N ARG A 91 7.67 -5.18 13.78
CA ARG A 91 8.48 -5.57 14.95
C ARG A 91 9.29 -4.43 15.59
N LYS A 92 9.22 -3.21 15.04
CA LYS A 92 10.01 -2.04 15.50
C LYS A 92 11.54 -2.30 15.45
N THR A 93 12.01 -2.97 14.41
CA THR A 93 13.43 -3.32 14.19
C THR A 93 14.03 -2.71 12.91
N ILE A 94 13.42 -1.64 12.38
CA ILE A 94 14.03 -0.86 11.29
C ILE A 94 15.20 -0.06 11.86
N THR A 95 16.34 -0.08 11.17
CA THR A 95 17.52 0.72 11.54
C THR A 95 17.37 2.16 11.05
N GLU A 96 18.06 3.10 11.69
CA GLU A 96 18.10 4.50 11.25
C GLU A 96 18.53 4.66 9.79
N GLU A 97 19.55 3.90 9.36
CA GLU A 97 20.01 3.94 7.98
C GLU A 97 18.92 3.49 6.99
N ASN A 98 18.20 2.40 7.30
CA ASN A 98 17.13 1.92 6.43
C ASN A 98 15.91 2.85 6.47
N ALA A 99 15.55 3.38 7.64
CA ALA A 99 14.48 4.37 7.75
C ALA A 99 14.80 5.64 6.94
N HIS A 100 16.05 6.11 6.99
CA HIS A 100 16.51 7.22 6.16
C HIS A 100 16.36 6.89 4.67
N LYS A 101 16.89 5.74 4.22
CA LYS A 101 16.79 5.30 2.82
C LYS A 101 15.34 5.25 2.33
N LEU A 102 14.46 4.60 3.10
CA LEU A 102 13.04 4.44 2.78
C LEU A 102 12.33 5.80 2.73
N LEU A 103 12.49 6.62 3.77
CA LEU A 103 11.82 7.91 3.86
C LEU A 103 12.29 8.86 2.75
N VAL A 104 13.59 8.90 2.43
CA VAL A 104 14.10 9.70 1.32
C VAL A 104 13.53 9.23 -0.01
N ALA A 105 13.44 7.92 -0.25
CA ALA A 105 12.87 7.39 -1.47
C ALA A 105 11.37 7.74 -1.61
N GLN A 106 10.64 7.79 -0.50
CA GLN A 106 9.20 8.01 -0.49
C GLN A 106 8.80 9.49 -0.58
N ILE A 107 9.50 10.39 0.12
CA ILE A 107 9.11 11.81 0.22
C ILE A 107 10.20 12.80 -0.20
N GLY A 108 11.37 12.30 -0.62
CA GLY A 108 12.52 13.11 -1.00
C GLY A 108 13.33 13.63 0.18
N ALA A 109 14.62 13.90 -0.07
CA ALA A 109 15.61 14.19 0.97
C ALA A 109 15.25 15.36 1.88
N LYS A 110 14.76 16.47 1.32
CA LYS A 110 14.41 17.67 2.09
C LYS A 110 13.29 17.42 3.10
N LYS A 111 12.23 16.71 2.68
CA LYS A 111 11.10 16.40 3.58
C LYS A 111 11.48 15.35 4.61
N ALA A 112 12.28 14.35 4.20
CA ALA A 112 12.80 13.33 5.12
C ALA A 112 13.66 13.95 6.24
N ALA A 113 14.60 14.83 5.90
CA ALA A 113 15.42 15.52 6.89
C ALA A 113 14.60 16.39 7.85
N LYS A 114 13.57 17.09 7.34
CA LYS A 114 12.65 17.84 8.18
C LYS A 114 11.87 16.91 9.13
N SER A 115 11.32 15.81 8.63
CA SER A 115 10.58 14.84 9.44
C SER A 115 11.46 14.26 10.55
N ALA A 116 12.69 13.83 10.24
CA ALA A 116 13.62 13.33 11.25
C ALA A 116 13.96 14.38 12.31
N LYS A 117 14.11 15.65 11.92
CA LYS A 117 14.31 16.76 12.88
C LYS A 117 13.09 16.97 13.77
N ASP A 118 11.89 16.94 13.21
CA ASP A 118 10.65 17.19 13.96
C ASP A 118 10.31 16.05 14.94
N TYR A 119 10.67 14.81 14.60
CA TYR A 119 10.34 13.60 15.38
C TYR A 119 11.55 12.95 16.09
N GLY A 120 12.74 13.55 15.98
CA GLY A 120 13.95 13.14 16.69
C GLY A 120 14.82 12.10 15.98
N SER A 121 14.28 11.32 15.04
CA SER A 121 15.04 10.31 14.28
C SER A 121 14.38 9.96 12.94
N TYR A 122 15.12 9.33 12.01
CA TYR A 122 14.50 8.86 10.77
C TYR A 122 13.57 7.69 11.01
N VAL A 123 13.84 6.83 12.00
CA VAL A 123 12.89 5.76 12.38
C VAL A 123 11.55 6.35 12.79
N GLU A 124 11.53 7.26 13.76
CA GLU A 124 10.28 7.85 14.25
C GLU A 124 9.61 8.72 13.18
N GLY A 125 10.38 9.53 12.45
CA GLY A 125 9.87 10.32 11.34
C GLY A 125 9.21 9.47 10.25
N HIS A 126 9.84 8.36 9.86
CA HIS A 126 9.30 7.43 8.87
C HIS A 126 8.03 6.74 9.37
N ARG A 127 8.01 6.28 10.64
CA ARG A 127 6.83 5.65 11.24
C ARG A 127 5.62 6.59 11.26
N VAL A 128 5.82 7.81 11.74
CA VAL A 128 4.75 8.81 11.83
C VAL A 128 4.23 9.16 10.44
N TRP A 129 5.13 9.39 9.48
CA TRP A 129 4.75 9.71 8.12
C TRP A 129 3.96 8.57 7.46
N LEU A 130 4.48 7.34 7.49
CA LEU A 130 3.87 6.21 6.79
C LEU A 130 2.52 5.85 7.41
N ARG A 131 2.41 5.88 8.74
CA ARG A 131 1.13 5.70 9.42
C ARG A 131 0.12 6.72 8.92
N LYS A 132 0.47 8.01 8.97
CA LYS A 132 -0.43 9.06 8.50
C LYS A 132 -0.82 8.85 7.04
N TYR A 133 0.14 8.51 6.19
CA TYR A 133 -0.12 8.27 4.78
C TYR A 133 -1.11 7.11 4.57
N ILE A 134 -0.97 6.00 5.29
CA ILE A 134 -1.91 4.87 5.19
C ILE A 134 -3.30 5.26 5.68
N GLU A 135 -3.41 5.93 6.84
CA GLU A 135 -4.70 6.39 7.39
C GLU A 135 -5.41 7.40 6.48
N ASP A 136 -4.66 8.26 5.81
CA ASP A 136 -5.22 9.24 4.88
C ASP A 136 -5.73 8.60 3.57
N ASN A 137 -5.25 7.39 3.21
CA ASN A 137 -5.60 6.72 1.95
C ASN A 137 -6.56 5.53 2.13
N ILE A 138 -6.54 4.84 3.27
CA ILE A 138 -7.46 3.73 3.57
C ILE A 138 -8.64 4.28 4.39
N GLN A 139 -9.59 4.91 3.69
CA GLN A 139 -10.75 5.57 4.28
C GLN A 139 -12.05 4.90 3.83
N LEU A 140 -12.48 3.87 4.54
CA LEU A 140 -13.63 3.04 4.18
C LEU A 140 -14.91 3.87 4.05
N ASP A 141 -15.12 4.88 4.90
CA ASP A 141 -16.28 5.77 4.82
C ASP A 141 -16.44 6.48 3.48
N LYS A 142 -15.34 6.72 2.77
CA LYS A 142 -15.35 7.41 1.47
C LYS A 142 -15.60 6.49 0.29
N PHE A 143 -15.23 5.22 0.42
CA PHE A 143 -15.22 4.27 -0.71
C PHE A 143 -16.20 3.11 -0.54
N TYR A 144 -16.81 2.96 0.65
CA TYR A 144 -17.84 1.97 0.91
C TYR A 144 -19.10 2.27 0.09
N CYS A 145 -19.59 1.25 -0.63
CA CYS A 145 -20.83 1.31 -1.39
C CYS A 145 -21.91 0.47 -0.67
N PRO A 146 -22.91 1.08 -0.01
CA PRO A 146 -23.97 0.36 0.70
C PRO A 146 -24.96 -0.37 -0.24
N LYS A 147 -24.88 -0.12 -1.55
CA LYS A 147 -25.81 -0.69 -2.55
C LYS A 147 -25.31 -2.02 -3.13
N MET A 148 -24.14 -2.49 -2.73
CA MET A 148 -23.63 -3.80 -3.15
C MET A 148 -24.16 -4.88 -2.21
N GLU A 149 -24.79 -5.92 -2.77
CA GLU A 149 -25.52 -6.97 -2.03
C GLU A 149 -24.66 -7.85 -1.10
N PHE A 150 -23.35 -7.63 -1.03
CA PHE A 150 -22.41 -8.47 -0.28
C PHE A 150 -21.39 -7.69 0.55
N THR A 151 -21.65 -6.42 0.86
CA THR A 151 -20.70 -5.57 1.59
C THR A 151 -21.27 -5.12 2.93
N GLU A 152 -20.81 -5.74 4.01
CA GLU A 152 -20.95 -5.17 5.36
C GLU A 152 -19.83 -4.16 5.60
N LYS A 153 -20.16 -2.99 6.14
CA LYS A 153 -19.15 -2.02 6.52
C LYS A 153 -18.39 -2.54 7.73
N GLN A 154 -17.12 -2.88 7.53
CA GLN A 154 -16.21 -3.22 8.61
C GLN A 154 -15.54 -1.97 9.16
N GLU A 155 -15.46 -1.87 10.49
CA GLU A 155 -14.69 -0.82 11.15
C GLU A 155 -13.20 -1.18 11.15
N SER A 156 -12.35 -0.16 11.09
CA SER A 156 -10.89 -0.33 11.11
C SER A 156 -10.29 0.48 12.24
N GLU A 157 -9.49 -0.16 13.08
CA GLU A 157 -8.67 0.54 14.07
C GLU A 157 -7.50 1.27 13.42
N ASN A 158 -6.92 2.22 14.12
CA ASN A 158 -5.68 2.89 13.68
C ASN A 158 -4.56 1.86 13.43
N LEU A 159 -3.70 2.14 12.45
CA LEU A 159 -2.63 1.23 12.03
C LEU A 159 -1.73 0.77 13.18
N ASP A 160 -1.46 1.63 14.18
CA ASP A 160 -0.66 1.22 15.35
C ASP A 160 -1.36 0.11 16.14
N ILE A 161 -2.69 0.17 16.32
CA ILE A 161 -3.47 -0.88 16.97
C ILE A 161 -3.48 -2.15 16.11
N VAL A 162 -3.68 -2.01 14.80
CA VAL A 162 -3.64 -3.13 13.85
C VAL A 162 -2.28 -3.82 13.87
N ILE A 163 -1.19 -3.05 13.97
CA ILE A 163 0.18 -3.55 14.09
C ILE A 163 0.37 -4.37 15.37
N GLU A 164 -0.14 -3.89 16.51
CA GLU A 164 -0.04 -4.66 17.76
C GLU A 164 -0.91 -5.93 17.70
N LYS A 165 -2.09 -5.90 17.07
CA LYS A 165 -2.92 -7.10 16.83
C LYS A 165 -2.19 -8.15 15.97
N ILE A 166 -1.65 -7.73 14.82
CA ILE A 166 -1.04 -8.66 13.85
C ILE A 166 0.33 -9.17 14.27
N LYS A 167 1.07 -8.40 15.08
CA LYS A 167 2.39 -8.79 15.57
C LYS A 167 2.33 -10.13 16.30
N GLY A 168 1.21 -10.41 16.97
CA GLY A 168 0.99 -11.62 17.77
C GLY A 168 1.90 -11.70 18.99
N ASP A 169 1.68 -12.72 19.81
CA ASP A 169 2.63 -13.12 20.87
C ASP A 169 3.82 -13.83 20.22
N ALA A 170 4.68 -13.08 19.54
CA ALA A 170 5.87 -13.66 18.92
C ALA A 170 6.78 -14.23 20.02
N ILE A 171 6.89 -15.57 20.08
CA ILE A 171 7.96 -16.28 20.77
C ILE A 171 9.28 -15.73 20.22
N GLN A 172 10.13 -15.25 21.13
CA GLN A 172 11.48 -14.74 20.85
C GLN A 172 12.35 -15.78 20.14
#